data_AF-A0A9D6J6U1-F1
#
_entry.id   AF-A0A9D6J6U1-F1
#
_cell.length_a   1.000
_cell.length_b   1.000
_cell.length_c   1.000
_cell.angle_alpha   90.00
_cell.angle_beta   90.00
_cell.angle_gamma   90.00
#
_symmetry.space_group_name_H-M   'P 1'
#
loop_
_entity.id
_entity.type
_entity.pdbx_description
1 polymer ?
#
loop_
_entity_poly.entity_id
_entity_poly.type
_entity_poly.pdbx_seq_one_letter_code
_entity_poly.pdbx_strand_id
1 'polypeptide(L)'
;MALIFFISLSFPGFANTSDFSSLHREVGVPTKDVILKKLLYVCGLMNGAYLGMNDLVAALNMKKNSSDPKVLSAQLFAVKIGLEDKPRMMRYISKEIRPCENYPNFPLGFPDSPEGPEPISVEFEKIADSLENLNICFQSNDIEFLKKEANRVTFTVFWTECEKIRAICFDLINFVRVNLKEDIPFEAYQRHSR
;
A
#
# COMPACT_ATOMS: atom_id res chain seq x y z
N MET A 1 14.45 -31.43 -13.02
CA MET A 1 13.47 -31.02 -12.00
C MET A 1 13.10 -29.58 -12.31
N ALA A 2 11.95 -29.34 -12.95
CA ALA A 2 11.54 -28.01 -13.37
C ALA A 2 10.73 -27.35 -12.24
N LEU A 3 11.26 -26.28 -11.67
CA LEU A 3 10.57 -25.45 -10.68
C LEU A 3 9.64 -24.49 -11.45
N ILE A 4 8.34 -24.77 -11.46
CA ILE A 4 7.34 -23.86 -12.02
C ILE A 4 7.12 -22.75 -10.99
N PHE A 5 7.64 -21.55 -11.29
CA PHE A 5 7.30 -20.32 -10.59
C PHE A 5 5.86 -19.94 -10.95
N PHE A 6 4.91 -20.24 -10.06
CA PHE A 6 3.59 -19.62 -10.09
C PHE A 6 3.71 -18.21 -9.54
N ILE A 7 4.11 -17.26 -10.38
CA ILE A 7 3.90 -15.84 -10.10
C ILE A 7 2.46 -15.54 -10.47
N SER A 8 1.59 -15.37 -9.48
CA SER A 8 0.27 -14.76 -9.69
C SER A 8 0.46 -13.29 -10.02
N LEU A 9 0.72 -13.01 -11.29
CA LEU A 9 0.66 -11.66 -11.86
C LEU A 9 -0.80 -11.24 -11.93
N SER A 10 -1.33 -10.76 -10.81
CA SER A 10 -2.57 -10.00 -10.80
C SER A 10 -2.26 -8.65 -11.46
N PHE A 11 -2.31 -8.60 -12.80
CA PHE A 11 -2.33 -7.32 -13.51
C PHE A 11 -3.70 -6.67 -13.26
N PRO A 12 -3.79 -5.56 -12.50
CA PRO A 12 -5.06 -4.86 -12.35
C PRO A 12 -5.51 -4.15 -13.65
N GLY A 13 -4.65 -4.15 -14.68
CA GLY A 13 -4.86 -3.42 -15.93
C GLY A 13 -5.88 -3.99 -16.91
N PHE A 14 -6.50 -5.15 -16.63
CA PHE A 14 -7.47 -5.79 -17.55
C PHE A 14 -8.94 -5.65 -17.12
N ALA A 15 -9.24 -5.07 -15.95
CA ALA A 15 -10.62 -4.99 -15.46
C ALA A 15 -11.34 -3.68 -15.83
N ASN A 16 -10.67 -2.71 -16.45
CA ASN A 16 -11.24 -1.38 -16.69
C ASN A 16 -11.02 -0.93 -18.15
N THR A 17 -12.04 -1.12 -19.00
CA THR A 17 -12.04 -0.60 -20.36
C THR A 17 -12.21 0.93 -20.35
N SER A 18 -11.80 1.61 -21.42
CA SER A 18 -12.08 3.04 -21.63
C SER A 18 -13.56 3.37 -21.43
N ASP A 19 -14.42 2.43 -21.80
CA ASP A 19 -15.87 2.56 -21.73
C ASP A 19 -16.38 2.52 -20.28
N PHE A 20 -15.86 1.62 -19.43
CA PHE A 20 -16.18 1.60 -18.00
C PHE A 20 -15.73 2.88 -17.30
N SER A 21 -14.52 3.36 -17.61
CA SER A 21 -14.00 4.63 -17.10
C SER A 21 -14.81 5.84 -17.57
N SER A 22 -15.43 5.78 -18.75
CA SER A 22 -16.26 6.86 -19.30
C SER A 22 -17.64 6.96 -18.65
N LEU A 23 -18.25 5.81 -18.31
CA LEU A 23 -19.54 5.72 -17.62
C LEU A 23 -19.50 6.27 -16.18
N HIS A 24 -18.32 6.30 -15.57
CA HIS A 24 -18.10 6.80 -14.21
C HIS A 24 -17.58 8.25 -14.13
N ARG A 25 -17.49 8.96 -15.27
CA ARG A 25 -17.29 10.42 -15.27
C ARG A 25 -18.63 11.12 -15.07
N GLU A 26 -19.21 11.00 -13.87
CA GLU A 26 -20.33 11.86 -13.49
C GLU A 26 -19.81 13.29 -13.30
N VAL A 27 -20.39 14.25 -14.03
CA VAL A 27 -20.12 15.71 -13.92
C VAL A 27 -20.83 16.31 -12.69
N GLY A 28 -21.12 15.49 -11.67
CA GLY A 28 -21.84 15.84 -10.44
C GLY A 28 -21.15 15.27 -9.20
N VAL A 29 -21.62 15.66 -8.01
CA VAL A 29 -21.15 15.07 -6.76
C VAL A 29 -21.41 13.55 -6.82
N PRO A 30 -20.39 12.69 -6.66
CA PRO A 30 -20.57 11.25 -6.82
C PRO A 30 -21.64 10.73 -5.86
N THR A 31 -22.53 9.89 -6.37
CA THR A 31 -23.58 9.28 -5.54
C THR A 31 -22.97 8.40 -4.44
N LYS A 32 -23.70 8.23 -3.33
CA LYS A 32 -23.30 7.38 -2.19
C LYS A 32 -22.84 5.98 -2.66
N ASP A 33 -23.57 5.36 -3.58
CA ASP A 33 -23.27 4.02 -4.10
C ASP A 33 -21.97 3.97 -4.91
N VAL A 34 -21.69 5.02 -5.69
CA VAL A 34 -20.44 5.13 -6.46
C VAL A 34 -19.26 5.27 -5.50
N ILE A 35 -19.38 6.14 -4.49
CA ILE A 35 -18.35 6.30 -3.44
C ILE A 35 -18.12 4.99 -2.71
N LEU A 36 -19.19 4.32 -2.27
CA LEU A 36 -19.11 3.05 -1.56
C LEU A 36 -18.32 2.00 -2.35
N LYS A 37 -18.71 1.75 -3.61
CA LYS A 37 -18.06 0.74 -4.46
C LYS A 37 -16.59 1.06 -4.69
N LYS A 38 -16.28 2.34 -4.94
CA LYS A 38 -14.91 2.81 -5.18
C LYS A 38 -14.04 2.64 -3.93
N LEU A 39 -14.57 2.98 -2.75
CA LEU A 39 -13.86 2.81 -1.48
C LEU A 39 -13.63 1.34 -1.14
N LEU A 40 -14.62 0.46 -1.32
CA LEU A 40 -14.44 -0.98 -1.12
C LEU A 40 -13.37 -1.55 -2.05
N TYR A 41 -13.40 -1.16 -3.32
CA TYR A 41 -12.39 -1.56 -4.30
C TYR A 41 -10.99 -1.08 -3.90
N VAL A 42 -10.86 0.20 -3.55
CA VAL A 42 -9.60 0.80 -3.11
C VAL A 42 -9.07 0.13 -1.83
N CYS A 43 -9.91 -0.10 -0.82
CA CYS A 43 -9.48 -0.79 0.40
C CYS A 43 -8.96 -2.20 0.11
N GLY A 44 -9.56 -2.90 -0.86
CA GLY A 44 -9.04 -4.18 -1.37
C GLY A 44 -7.64 -4.04 -1.98
N LEU A 45 -7.41 -3.02 -2.81
CA LEU A 45 -6.09 -2.73 -3.38
C LEU A 45 -5.06 -2.36 -2.30
N MET A 46 -5.44 -1.52 -1.33
CA MET A 46 -4.58 -1.14 -0.20
C MET A 46 -4.16 -2.36 0.61
N ASN A 47 -5.10 -3.25 0.93
CA ASN A 47 -4.83 -4.47 1.68
C ASN A 47 -3.87 -5.40 0.90
N GLY A 48 -4.11 -5.57 -0.41
CA GLY A 48 -3.22 -6.34 -1.26
C GLY A 48 -1.80 -5.75 -1.34
N ALA A 49 -1.70 -4.42 -1.43
CA ALA A 49 -0.42 -3.73 -1.45
C ALA A 49 0.33 -3.87 -0.12
N TYR A 50 -0.36 -3.66 1.00
CA TYR A 50 0.15 -3.86 2.35
C TYR A 50 0.70 -5.27 2.55
N LEU A 51 -0.09 -6.31 2.24
CA LEU A 51 0.33 -7.70 2.39
C LEU A 51 1.54 -8.01 1.51
N GLY A 52 1.51 -7.61 0.24
CA GLY A 52 2.62 -7.87 -0.68
C GLY A 52 3.93 -7.20 -0.24
N MET A 53 3.88 -5.98 0.30
CA MET A 53 5.08 -5.31 0.81
C MET A 53 5.54 -5.88 2.15
N ASN A 54 4.60 -6.22 3.03
CA ASN A 54 4.90 -6.88 4.30
C ASN A 54 5.60 -8.24 4.09
N ASP A 55 5.13 -9.05 3.14
CA ASP A 55 5.72 -10.36 2.84
C ASP A 55 7.17 -10.25 2.34
N LEU A 56 7.47 -9.25 1.50
CA LEU A 56 8.84 -8.96 1.05
C LEU A 56 9.77 -8.66 2.23
N VAL A 57 9.31 -7.81 3.16
CA VAL A 57 10.10 -7.42 4.35
C VAL A 57 10.16 -8.55 5.38
N ALA A 58 9.13 -9.38 5.50
CA ALA A 58 9.12 -10.55 6.37
C ALA A 58 10.18 -11.58 5.92
N ALA A 59 10.26 -11.84 4.60
CA ALA A 59 11.29 -12.71 4.03
C ALA A 59 12.72 -12.18 4.28
N LEU A 60 12.93 -10.86 4.14
CA LEU A 60 14.20 -10.21 4.49
C LEU A 60 14.53 -10.38 5.98
N ASN A 61 13.56 -10.15 6.87
CA ASN A 61 13.73 -10.30 8.31
C ASN A 61 14.07 -11.74 8.73
N MET A 62 13.51 -12.74 8.06
CA MET A 62 13.84 -14.15 8.31
C MET A 62 15.31 -14.48 8.02
N LYS A 63 15.98 -13.70 7.17
CA LYS A 63 17.36 -13.92 6.75
C LYS A 63 18.35 -12.90 7.29
N LYS A 64 17.90 -11.89 8.04
CA LYS A 64 18.75 -10.81 8.55
C LYS A 64 19.87 -11.27 9.50
N ASN A 65 19.67 -12.40 10.17
CA ASN A 65 20.67 -13.00 11.07
C ASN A 65 21.61 -14.00 10.35
N SER A 66 21.52 -14.11 9.02
CA SER A 66 22.45 -14.93 8.25
C SER A 66 23.88 -14.42 8.41
N SER A 67 24.84 -15.35 8.48
CA SER A 67 26.27 -15.06 8.37
C SER A 67 26.76 -15.03 6.92
N ASP A 68 25.91 -15.42 5.96
CA ASP A 68 26.25 -15.46 4.54
C ASP A 68 25.82 -14.15 3.84
N PRO A 69 26.77 -13.30 3.39
CA PRO A 69 26.46 -12.06 2.70
C PRO A 69 25.69 -12.29 1.40
N LYS A 70 25.86 -13.44 0.72
CA LYS A 70 25.13 -13.76 -0.51
C LYS A 70 23.64 -13.93 -0.26
N VAL A 71 23.27 -14.56 0.86
CA VAL A 71 21.86 -14.75 1.24
C VAL A 71 21.20 -13.40 1.48
N LEU A 72 21.86 -12.53 2.25
CA LEU A 72 21.29 -11.22 2.58
C LEU A 72 21.25 -10.28 1.38
N SER A 73 22.29 -10.30 0.54
CA SER A 73 22.32 -9.62 -0.76
C SER A 73 21.17 -10.06 -1.66
N ALA A 74 20.94 -11.38 -1.79
CA ALA A 74 19.85 -11.91 -2.61
C ALA A 74 18.46 -11.49 -2.09
N GLN A 75 18.26 -11.45 -0.77
CA GLN A 75 17.00 -10.97 -0.20
C GLN A 75 16.78 -9.47 -0.41
N LEU A 76 17.82 -8.64 -0.25
CA LEU A 76 17.75 -7.22 -0.55
C LEU A 76 17.45 -6.96 -2.03
N PHE A 77 18.05 -7.75 -2.93
CA PHE A 77 17.73 -7.71 -4.35
C PHE A 77 16.27 -8.11 -4.63
N ALA A 78 15.78 -9.16 -3.99
CA ALA A 78 14.38 -9.59 -4.13
C ALA A 78 13.40 -8.50 -3.66
N VAL A 79 13.71 -7.82 -2.55
CA VAL A 79 12.90 -6.66 -2.09
C VAL A 79 12.95 -5.55 -3.13
N LYS A 80 14.12 -5.20 -3.66
CA LYS A 80 14.25 -4.19 -4.72
C LYS A 80 13.33 -4.49 -5.90
N ILE A 81 13.43 -5.68 -6.47
CA ILE A 81 12.60 -6.10 -7.61
C ILE A 81 11.12 -6.12 -7.23
N GLY A 82 10.78 -6.64 -6.05
CA GLY A 82 9.39 -6.71 -5.57
C GLY A 82 8.73 -5.34 -5.34
N LEU A 83 9.53 -4.28 -5.17
CA LEU A 83 9.05 -2.92 -5.00
C LEU A 83 8.87 -2.14 -6.31
N GLU A 84 9.41 -2.60 -7.44
CA GLU A 84 9.43 -1.84 -8.71
C GLU A 84 8.03 -1.40 -9.18
N ASP A 85 7.03 -2.27 -9.04
CA ASP A 85 5.66 -1.98 -9.46
C ASP A 85 4.81 -1.26 -8.39
N LYS A 86 5.30 -1.16 -7.15
CA LYS A 86 4.52 -0.61 -6.03
C LYS A 86 4.24 0.88 -6.16
N PRO A 87 5.17 1.76 -6.57
CA PRO A 87 4.87 3.17 -6.81
C PRO A 87 3.71 3.37 -7.78
N ARG A 88 3.69 2.62 -8.90
CA ARG A 88 2.60 2.70 -9.88
C ARG A 88 1.25 2.32 -9.26
N MET A 89 1.22 1.30 -8.40
CA MET A 89 0.02 0.90 -7.68
C MET A 89 -0.45 1.99 -6.71
N MET A 90 0.46 2.63 -5.97
CA MET A 90 0.11 3.72 -5.04
C MET A 90 -0.48 4.92 -5.79
N ARG A 91 0.11 5.31 -6.93
CA ARG A 91 -0.44 6.37 -7.79
C ARG A 91 -1.80 5.99 -8.38
N TYR A 92 -2.02 4.72 -8.68
CA TYR A 92 -3.33 4.24 -9.09
C TYR A 92 -4.36 4.40 -7.96
N ILE A 93 -4.03 3.98 -6.74
CA ILE A 93 -4.87 4.17 -5.56
C ILE A 93 -5.17 5.66 -5.32
N SER A 94 -4.17 6.54 -5.42
CA SER A 94 -4.35 8.00 -5.32
C SER A 94 -5.40 8.52 -6.30
N LYS A 95 -5.29 8.15 -7.59
CA LYS A 95 -6.25 8.53 -8.63
C LYS A 95 -7.66 8.00 -8.35
N GLU A 96 -7.75 6.79 -7.80
CA GLU A 96 -9.04 6.19 -7.48
C GLU A 96 -9.71 6.84 -6.26
N ILE A 97 -8.96 7.30 -5.27
CA ILE A 97 -9.48 7.97 -4.06
C ILE A 97 -9.88 9.41 -4.33
N ARG A 98 -9.12 10.14 -5.14
CA ARG A 98 -9.27 11.60 -5.32
C ARG A 98 -10.72 12.07 -5.57
N PRO A 99 -11.55 11.40 -6.38
CA PRO A 99 -12.96 11.78 -6.55
C PRO A 99 -13.81 11.65 -5.28
N CYS A 100 -13.44 10.74 -4.36
CA CYS A 100 -14.15 10.49 -3.11
C CYS A 100 -13.89 11.55 -2.04
N GLU A 101 -12.77 12.28 -2.13
CA GLU A 101 -12.34 13.26 -1.12
C GLU A 101 -13.27 14.47 -1.01
N ASN A 102 -14.07 14.73 -2.06
CA ASN A 102 -15.09 15.78 -2.05
C ASN A 102 -16.39 15.37 -1.32
N TYR A 103 -16.51 14.11 -0.89
CA TYR A 103 -17.70 13.64 -0.19
C TYR A 103 -17.76 14.19 1.25
N PRO A 104 -18.93 14.54 1.80
CA PRO A 104 -19.03 15.10 3.14
C PRO A 104 -18.39 14.21 4.22
N ASN A 105 -17.58 14.83 5.08
CA ASN A 105 -16.86 14.17 6.19
C ASN A 105 -15.89 13.06 5.75
N PHE A 106 -15.39 13.10 4.51
CA PHE A 106 -14.36 12.19 4.07
C PHE A 106 -13.11 12.30 4.96
N PRO A 107 -12.49 11.19 5.38
CA PRO A 107 -11.33 11.25 6.25
C PRO A 107 -10.14 11.89 5.54
N LEU A 108 -9.34 12.62 6.31
CA LEU A 108 -8.03 13.09 5.88
C LEU A 108 -6.96 12.07 6.28
N GLY A 109 -5.74 12.29 5.78
CA GLY A 109 -4.54 11.57 6.17
C GLY A 109 -4.08 11.88 7.59
N PHE A 110 -2.77 11.90 7.81
CA PHE A 110 -2.22 11.89 9.17
C PHE A 110 -2.32 13.27 9.84
N PRO A 111 -3.01 13.41 10.99
CA PRO A 111 -3.16 14.70 11.69
C PRO A 111 -1.83 15.29 12.16
N ASP A 112 -0.88 14.41 12.49
CA ASP A 112 0.44 14.76 13.02
C ASP A 112 1.50 14.95 11.92
N SER A 113 1.08 15.04 10.65
CA SER A 113 1.99 15.40 9.56
C SER A 113 2.51 16.83 9.77
N PRO A 114 3.78 17.15 9.43
CA PRO A 114 4.32 18.51 9.54
C PRO A 114 3.49 19.56 8.79
N GLU A 115 2.84 19.16 7.70
CA GLU A 115 1.97 20.00 6.88
C GLU A 115 0.51 20.04 7.39
N GLY A 116 0.19 19.29 8.46
CA GLY A 116 -1.18 19.02 8.91
C GLY A 116 -1.86 17.91 8.10
N PRO A 117 -3.13 17.56 8.44
CA PRO A 117 -3.84 16.49 7.76
C PRO A 117 -4.11 16.83 6.29
N GLU A 118 -3.54 16.04 5.39
CA GLU A 118 -3.66 16.20 3.94
C GLU A 118 -4.73 15.26 3.35
N PRO A 119 -5.17 15.49 2.10
CA PRO A 119 -5.97 14.51 1.39
C PRO A 119 -5.24 13.17 1.28
N ILE A 120 -5.95 12.06 1.47
CA ILE A 120 -5.40 10.70 1.38
C ILE A 120 -4.73 10.45 0.02
N SER A 121 -5.25 11.02 -1.05
CA SER A 121 -4.66 10.91 -2.39
C SER A 121 -3.25 11.52 -2.45
N VAL A 122 -2.97 12.57 -1.68
CA VAL A 122 -1.63 13.16 -1.56
C VAL A 122 -0.70 12.23 -0.78
N GLU A 123 -1.18 11.64 0.31
CA GLU A 123 -0.42 10.65 1.10
C GLU A 123 0.05 9.47 0.23
N PHE A 124 -0.81 8.97 -0.66
CA PHE A 124 -0.44 7.89 -1.59
C PHE A 124 0.60 8.31 -2.64
N GLU A 125 0.61 9.56 -3.09
CA GLU A 125 1.68 10.07 -3.95
C GLU A 125 3.00 10.14 -3.16
N LYS A 126 2.98 10.61 -1.91
CA LYS A 126 4.16 10.62 -1.02
C LYS A 126 4.71 9.21 -0.76
N ILE A 127 3.84 8.23 -0.53
CA ILE A 127 4.23 6.82 -0.39
C ILE A 127 4.87 6.32 -1.69
N ALA A 128 4.29 6.65 -2.85
CA ALA A 128 4.84 6.27 -4.16
C ALA A 128 6.26 6.84 -4.35
N ASP A 129 6.44 8.12 -4.06
CA ASP A 129 7.71 8.82 -4.17
C ASP A 129 8.75 8.27 -3.19
N SER A 130 8.35 7.93 -1.96
CA SER A 130 9.21 7.29 -0.96
C SER A 130 9.76 5.95 -1.47
N LEU A 131 8.88 5.12 -2.06
CA LEU A 131 9.26 3.81 -2.60
C LEU A 131 10.12 3.93 -3.87
N GLU A 132 9.84 4.87 -4.76
CA GLU A 132 10.61 5.09 -6.00
C GLU A 132 12.02 5.63 -5.71
N ASN A 133 12.15 6.49 -4.70
CA ASN A 133 13.42 7.04 -4.27
C ASN A 133 14.20 6.12 -3.31
N LEU A 134 13.63 4.97 -2.93
CA LEU A 134 14.29 4.00 -2.05
C LEU A 134 15.43 3.28 -2.79
N ASN A 135 16.63 3.82 -2.70
CA ASN A 135 17.82 3.15 -3.19
C ASN A 135 18.20 1.98 -2.26
N ILE A 136 18.12 0.74 -2.75
CA ILE A 136 18.49 -0.47 -1.99
C ILE A 136 19.86 -0.96 -2.44
N CYS A 137 20.83 -0.95 -1.53
CA CYS A 137 22.20 -1.37 -1.75
C CYS A 137 22.40 -2.86 -1.41
N PHE A 138 22.41 -3.73 -2.44
CA PHE A 138 22.57 -5.18 -2.25
C PHE A 138 23.93 -5.72 -2.72
N GLN A 139 24.71 -4.97 -3.50
CA GLN A 139 26.00 -5.41 -4.05
C GLN A 139 27.15 -5.13 -3.07
N SER A 140 27.20 -5.87 -1.97
CA SER A 140 28.31 -5.81 -1.00
C SER A 140 28.69 -7.20 -0.51
N ASN A 141 29.95 -7.38 -0.14
CA ASN A 141 30.44 -8.57 0.55
C ASN A 141 30.56 -8.37 2.06
N ASP A 142 30.36 -7.14 2.55
CA ASP A 142 30.38 -6.81 3.97
C ASP A 142 29.01 -7.14 4.60
N ILE A 143 28.99 -8.17 5.45
CA ILE A 143 27.77 -8.63 6.12
C ILE A 143 27.19 -7.61 7.08
N GLU A 144 28.01 -6.83 7.78
CA GLU A 144 27.52 -5.83 8.74
C GLU A 144 26.90 -4.64 8.02
N PHE A 145 27.48 -4.23 6.89
CA PHE A 145 26.85 -3.29 5.98
C PHE A 145 25.48 -3.79 5.50
N LEU A 146 25.40 -5.03 5.00
CA LEU A 146 24.16 -5.60 4.49
C LEU A 146 23.08 -5.73 5.58
N LYS A 147 23.45 -6.06 6.82
CA LYS A 147 22.51 -6.07 7.96
C LYS A 147 21.97 -4.69 8.26
N LYS A 148 22.83 -3.67 8.27
CA LYS A 148 22.41 -2.28 8.46
C LYS A 148 21.45 -1.84 7.36
N GLU A 149 21.75 -2.19 6.12
CA GLU A 149 20.87 -1.90 4.99
C GLU A 149 19.53 -2.64 5.10
N ALA A 150 19.54 -3.92 5.48
CA ALA A 150 18.31 -4.69 5.69
C ALA A 150 17.41 -4.09 6.78
N ASN A 151 18.00 -3.60 7.88
CA ASN A 151 17.25 -2.90 8.92
C ASN A 151 16.68 -1.57 8.40
N ARG A 152 17.45 -0.80 7.63
CA ARG A 152 16.98 0.47 7.03
C ARG A 152 15.81 0.24 6.08
N VAL A 153 15.94 -0.72 5.16
CA VAL A 153 14.87 -1.08 4.21
C VAL A 153 13.63 -1.59 4.94
N THR A 154 13.81 -2.43 5.96
CA THR A 154 12.72 -2.91 6.81
C THR A 154 11.99 -1.75 7.49
N PHE A 155 12.75 -0.78 8.03
CA PHE A 155 12.17 0.41 8.65
C PHE A 155 11.38 1.25 7.66
N THR A 156 11.97 1.61 6.52
CA THR A 156 11.29 2.44 5.51
C THR A 156 10.04 1.75 4.99
N VAL A 157 10.14 0.50 4.52
CA VAL A 157 9.04 -0.18 3.84
C VAL A 157 7.95 -0.61 4.83
N PHE A 158 8.30 -1.33 5.90
CA PHE A 158 7.29 -1.88 6.82
C PHE A 158 6.85 -0.86 7.86
N TRP A 159 7.79 -0.35 8.66
CA TRP A 159 7.45 0.52 9.79
C TRP A 159 6.96 1.90 9.38
N THR A 160 7.19 2.31 8.14
CA THR A 160 6.75 3.61 7.62
C THR A 160 5.62 3.43 6.60
N GLU A 161 5.91 2.91 5.41
CA GLU A 161 4.93 2.93 4.33
C GLU A 161 3.78 1.91 4.51
N CYS A 162 4.06 0.67 4.91
CA CYS A 162 3.00 -0.32 5.16
C CYS A 162 2.07 0.12 6.29
N GLU A 163 2.61 0.64 7.39
CA GLU A 163 1.80 1.11 8.51
C GLU A 163 0.91 2.29 8.15
N LYS A 164 1.40 3.22 7.30
CA LYS A 164 0.58 4.30 6.74
C LYS A 164 -0.59 3.75 5.93
N ILE A 165 -0.33 2.82 5.01
CA ILE A 165 -1.38 2.20 4.18
C ILE A 165 -2.41 1.47 5.05
N ARG A 166 -1.95 0.74 6.06
CA ARG A 166 -2.81 0.01 7.00
C ARG A 166 -3.71 0.95 7.79
N ALA A 167 -3.16 2.06 8.30
CA ALA A 167 -3.90 3.07 9.05
C ALA A 167 -4.98 3.73 8.17
N ILE A 168 -4.59 4.22 6.98
CA ILE A 168 -5.53 4.85 6.04
C ILE A 168 -6.63 3.87 5.62
N CYS A 169 -6.29 2.61 5.35
CA CYS A 169 -7.28 1.59 4.98
C CYS A 169 -8.31 1.38 6.11
N PHE A 170 -7.87 1.39 7.36
CA PHE A 170 -8.76 1.29 8.51
C PHE A 170 -9.69 2.50 8.63
N ASP A 171 -9.18 3.71 8.43
CA ASP A 171 -9.97 4.94 8.49
C ASP A 171 -11.03 5.00 7.38
N LEU A 172 -10.67 4.56 6.16
CA LEU A 172 -11.63 4.44 5.06
C LEU A 172 -12.71 3.38 5.32
N ILE A 173 -12.35 2.22 5.87
CA ILE A 173 -13.33 1.20 6.26
C ILE A 173 -14.28 1.72 7.35
N ASN A 174 -13.75 2.45 8.34
CA ASN A 174 -14.56 3.06 9.38
C ASN A 174 -15.51 4.11 8.82
N PHE A 175 -15.02 4.96 7.91
CA PHE A 175 -15.86 5.93 7.20
C PHE A 175 -17.01 5.23 6.45
N VAL A 176 -16.74 4.13 5.74
CA VAL A 176 -17.78 3.35 5.06
C VAL A 176 -18.84 2.84 6.05
N ARG A 177 -18.43 2.33 7.21
CA ARG A 177 -19.38 1.80 8.21
C ARG A 177 -20.18 2.88 8.91
N VAL A 178 -19.52 3.93 9.38
CA VAL A 178 -20.13 4.93 10.25
C VAL A 178 -20.87 5.98 9.42
N ASN A 179 -20.22 6.53 8.38
CA ASN A 179 -20.73 7.65 7.63
C ASN A 179 -21.60 7.20 6.46
N LEU A 180 -21.24 6.11 5.78
CA LEU A 180 -22.08 5.53 4.72
C LEU A 180 -23.11 4.52 5.28
N LYS A 181 -23.05 4.18 6.58
CA LYS A 181 -24.00 3.28 7.26
C LYS A 181 -24.13 1.91 6.58
N GLU A 182 -23.03 1.40 6.06
CA GLU A 182 -22.98 0.10 5.39
C GLU A 182 -22.55 -0.99 6.36
N ASP A 183 -23.31 -2.07 6.39
CA ASP A 183 -22.94 -3.29 7.10
C ASP A 183 -21.99 -4.09 6.22
N ILE A 184 -20.69 -3.90 6.45
CA ILE A 184 -19.66 -4.64 5.74
C ILE A 184 -19.32 -5.89 6.55
N PRO A 185 -19.40 -7.11 5.99
CA PRO A 185 -19.21 -8.37 6.72
C PRO A 185 -17.73 -8.68 7.05
N PHE A 186 -16.90 -7.67 7.22
CA PHE A 186 -15.51 -7.83 7.66
C PHE A 186 -15.42 -7.38 9.11
N GLU A 187 -14.90 -8.19 10.02
CA GLU A 187 -14.62 -7.71 11.38
C GLU A 187 -13.46 -6.71 11.30
N ALA A 188 -13.73 -5.43 11.60
CA ALA A 188 -12.64 -4.56 12.01
C ALA A 188 -12.42 -4.93 13.47
N TYR A 189 -11.22 -5.37 13.82
CA TYR A 189 -10.86 -5.72 15.20
C TYR A 189 -11.33 -4.57 16.11
N GLN A 190 -12.44 -4.78 16.81
CA GLN A 190 -12.92 -3.80 17.77
C GLN A 190 -11.93 -3.86 18.93
N ARG A 191 -10.97 -2.93 18.97
CA ARG A 191 -10.36 -2.56 20.25
C ARG A 191 -11.46 -1.90 21.06
N HIS A 192 -12.20 -2.71 21.79
CA HIS A 192 -12.91 -2.25 22.96
C HIS A 192 -11.85 -1.74 23.94
N SER A 193 -11.72 -0.42 24.00
CA SER A 193 -11.12 0.29 25.10
C SER A 193 -11.76 -0.18 26.40
N ARG A 194 -10.95 -0.77 27.27
CA ARG A 194 -11.05 -0.60 28.71
C ARG A 194 -9.87 0.23 29.16
#